data_AF-A0A947BQ93-F1
#
_entry.id   AF-A0A947BQ93-F1
#
_cell.length_a   1.000
_cell.length_b   1.000
_cell.length_c   1.000
_cell.angle_alpha   90.00
_cell.angle_beta   90.00
_cell.angle_gamma   90.00
#
_symmetry.space_group_name_H-M   'P 1'
#
loop_
_entity.id
_entity.type
_entity.pdbx_description
1 polymer ?
#
loop_
_entity_poly.entity_id
_entity_poly.type
_entity_poly.pdbx_seq_one_letter_code
_entity_poly.pdbx_strand_id
1 'polypeptide(L)'
;MKRLALLAVVAMVGWVTGGNALVPVAEAKGKACLACHEGIERFSDGVMQEDIEKMGAEMGDAAGCVVCHGGNPKEEKDKAKAHMGSPKMLAKKGGPKNFLPDPGAMPVNDQACGQCHSGYFDRLNKSLMNTEAGKLQGNMWSWGVQKDMKVVWGNYNIVDDDGPVPLVGTKAYKKYMKDFVKKHPDQMPKKLKQLPQV
;
A
#
# COMPACT_ATOMS: atom_id res chain seq x y z
N MET A 1 12.57 -13.44 -71.29
CA MET A 1 11.60 -14.16 -70.43
C MET A 1 11.67 -13.57 -69.03
N LYS A 2 10.64 -12.82 -68.62
CA LYS A 2 10.57 -12.08 -67.35
C LYS A 2 10.35 -13.08 -66.21
N ARG A 3 11.28 -13.15 -65.24
CA ARG A 3 11.06 -13.86 -63.97
C ARG A 3 10.44 -12.87 -62.98
N LEU A 4 9.15 -13.04 -62.70
CA LEU A 4 8.47 -12.35 -61.60
C LEU A 4 9.04 -12.87 -60.27
N ALA A 5 9.59 -11.97 -59.46
CA ALA A 5 9.85 -12.22 -58.05
C ALA A 5 8.55 -11.95 -57.27
N LEU A 6 7.94 -12.99 -56.71
CA LEU A 6 6.91 -12.85 -55.69
C LEU A 6 7.58 -12.43 -54.38
N LEU A 7 7.35 -11.20 -53.93
CA LEU A 7 7.63 -10.76 -52.56
C LEU A 7 6.51 -11.28 -51.67
N ALA A 8 6.81 -12.30 -50.86
CA ALA A 8 5.93 -12.71 -49.77
C ALA A 8 6.02 -11.65 -48.65
N VAL A 9 4.97 -10.85 -48.51
CA VAL A 9 4.77 -9.98 -47.35
C VAL A 9 4.34 -10.87 -46.18
N VAL A 10 5.29 -11.25 -45.35
CA VAL A 10 4.99 -11.86 -44.05
C VAL A 10 4.56 -10.74 -43.11
N ALA A 11 3.25 -10.57 -42.96
CA ALA A 11 2.69 -9.75 -41.90
C ALA A 11 2.95 -10.46 -40.57
N MET A 12 3.93 -9.97 -39.81
CA MET A 12 4.08 -10.35 -38.41
C MET A 12 2.89 -9.79 -37.63
N VAL A 13 1.90 -10.64 -37.37
CA VAL A 13 0.87 -10.37 -36.37
C VAL A 13 1.55 -10.52 -35.01
N GLY A 14 2.02 -9.40 -34.46
CA GLY A 14 2.51 -9.35 -33.10
C GLY A 14 1.38 -9.70 -32.15
N TRP A 15 1.45 -10.88 -31.53
CA TRP A 15 0.62 -11.21 -30.39
C TRP A 15 1.01 -10.27 -29.25
N VAL A 16 0.13 -9.32 -28.94
CA VAL A 16 0.18 -8.58 -27.68
C VAL A 16 -0.18 -9.58 -26.60
N THR A 17 0.82 -10.29 -26.10
CA THR A 17 0.69 -11.07 -24.87
C THR A 17 0.51 -10.07 -23.74
N GLY A 18 -0.72 -9.96 -23.23
CA GLY A 18 -1.04 -9.29 -21.97
C GLY A 18 -0.48 -10.07 -20.77
N GLY A 19 0.83 -10.32 -20.77
CA GLY A 19 1.57 -10.81 -19.63
C GLY A 19 1.93 -9.64 -18.74
N ASN A 20 1.80 -9.82 -17.41
CA ASN A 20 2.37 -8.95 -16.40
C ASN A 20 3.72 -8.41 -16.88
N ALA A 21 3.78 -7.12 -17.23
CA ALA A 21 5.07 -6.46 -17.38
C ALA A 21 5.77 -6.61 -16.02
N LEU A 22 6.90 -7.31 -16.01
CA LEU A 22 7.75 -7.35 -14.84
C LEU A 22 8.15 -5.91 -14.52
N VAL A 23 8.03 -5.51 -13.26
CA VAL A 23 8.38 -4.17 -12.83
C VAL A 23 9.89 -3.99 -13.06
N PRO A 24 10.35 -2.91 -13.72
CA PRO A 24 11.76 -2.73 -14.00
C PRO A 24 12.60 -2.71 -12.72
N VAL A 25 13.85 -3.19 -12.81
CA VAL A 25 14.81 -3.10 -11.70
C VAL A 25 15.06 -1.63 -11.37
N ALA A 26 15.17 -1.28 -10.09
CA ALA A 26 15.42 0.09 -9.68
C ALA A 26 16.74 0.62 -10.28
N GLU A 27 16.67 1.80 -10.91
CA GLU A 27 17.80 2.42 -11.59
C GLU A 27 18.68 3.20 -10.60
N ALA A 28 19.73 2.59 -10.08
CA ALA A 28 20.88 3.26 -9.43
C ALA A 28 21.90 2.22 -8.94
N LYS A 29 22.24 1.22 -9.79
CA LYS A 29 23.07 0.09 -9.38
C LYS A 29 24.35 0.56 -8.67
N GLY A 30 24.58 0.02 -7.48
CA GLY A 30 25.77 0.32 -6.67
C GLY A 30 25.78 1.71 -6.03
N LYS A 31 24.62 2.36 -5.85
CA LYS A 31 24.49 3.64 -5.14
C LYS A 31 23.40 3.59 -4.08
N ALA A 32 23.55 4.40 -3.03
CA ALA A 32 22.59 4.55 -1.95
C ALA A 32 22.14 3.17 -1.39
N CYS A 33 20.84 2.93 -1.30
CA CYS A 33 20.28 1.67 -0.80
C CYS A 33 20.72 0.46 -1.65
N LEU A 34 20.87 0.64 -2.97
CA LEU A 34 21.26 -0.41 -3.91
C LEU A 34 22.76 -0.75 -3.87
N ALA A 35 23.56 -0.08 -3.04
CA ALA A 35 24.94 -0.50 -2.77
C ALA A 35 24.99 -1.82 -1.97
N CYS A 36 23.96 -2.08 -1.15
CA CYS A 36 23.82 -3.33 -0.37
C CYS A 36 22.61 -4.17 -0.83
N HIS A 37 21.58 -3.54 -1.41
CA HIS A 37 20.34 -4.19 -1.82
C HIS A 37 20.23 -4.33 -3.34
N GLU A 38 21.20 -5.04 -3.94
CA GLU A 38 21.18 -5.30 -5.38
C GLU A 38 19.98 -6.18 -5.79
N GLY A 39 19.42 -5.89 -6.96
CA GLY A 39 18.32 -6.69 -7.53
C GLY A 39 16.93 -6.39 -6.97
N ILE A 40 16.79 -5.39 -6.07
CA ILE A 40 15.47 -4.87 -5.70
C ILE A 40 14.86 -4.15 -6.91
N GLU A 41 13.63 -4.52 -7.24
CA GLU A 41 12.84 -3.92 -8.31
C GLU A 41 12.11 -2.66 -7.85
N ARG A 42 11.64 -1.84 -8.79
CA ARG A 42 10.74 -0.74 -8.46
C ARG A 42 9.48 -1.30 -7.80
N PHE A 43 8.79 -0.48 -7.03
CA PHE A 43 7.56 -0.89 -6.37
C PHE A 43 6.37 -0.97 -7.33
N SER A 44 6.34 -0.09 -8.33
CA SER A 44 5.26 0.05 -9.31
C SER A 44 5.80 0.72 -10.58
N ASP A 45 4.93 0.91 -11.58
CA ASP A 45 5.15 1.81 -12.70
C ASP A 45 4.18 3.00 -12.68
N GLY A 46 4.39 3.97 -13.58
CA GLY A 46 3.54 5.15 -13.79
C GLY A 46 3.85 6.34 -12.90
N VAL A 47 2.97 7.33 -12.91
CA VAL A 47 3.15 8.66 -12.28
C VAL A 47 3.58 8.57 -10.82
N MET A 48 3.02 7.62 -10.05
CA MET A 48 3.41 7.44 -8.66
C MET A 48 4.87 7.07 -8.51
N GLN A 49 5.37 6.13 -9.33
CA GLN A 49 6.77 5.72 -9.27
C GLN A 49 7.70 6.85 -9.77
N GLU A 50 7.29 7.59 -10.80
CA GLU A 50 8.02 8.76 -11.30
C GLU A 50 8.17 9.84 -10.21
N ASP A 51 7.10 10.11 -9.45
CA ASP A 51 7.12 11.05 -8.33
C ASP A 51 8.02 10.54 -7.18
N ILE A 52 7.97 9.25 -6.86
CA ILE A 52 8.82 8.61 -5.85
C ILE A 52 10.31 8.75 -6.22
N GLU A 53 10.68 8.44 -7.46
CA GLU A 53 12.07 8.54 -7.93
C GLU A 53 12.56 9.98 -7.95
N LYS A 54 11.71 10.91 -8.39
CA LYS A 54 12.02 12.34 -8.37
C LYS A 54 12.28 12.84 -6.94
N MET A 55 11.38 12.50 -6.01
CA MET A 55 11.54 12.85 -4.59
C MET A 55 12.79 12.20 -3.99
N GLY A 56 13.02 10.92 -4.30
CA GLY A 56 14.19 10.17 -3.89
C GLY A 56 15.50 10.80 -4.35
N ALA A 57 15.57 11.18 -5.64
CA ALA A 57 16.75 11.80 -6.24
C ALA A 57 17.14 13.10 -5.52
N GLU A 58 16.18 13.93 -5.12
CA GLU A 58 16.43 15.14 -4.32
C GLU A 58 17.06 14.84 -2.95
N MET A 59 16.92 13.61 -2.45
CA MET A 59 17.43 13.15 -1.16
C MET A 59 18.67 12.26 -1.27
N GLY A 60 19.20 12.07 -2.48
CA GLY A 60 20.38 11.23 -2.73
C GLY A 60 20.07 9.74 -2.92
N ASP A 61 18.81 9.40 -3.21
CA ASP A 61 18.37 8.03 -3.49
C ASP A 61 17.50 8.00 -4.74
N ALA A 62 18.12 7.92 -5.92
CA ALA A 62 17.40 8.01 -7.20
C ALA A 62 16.34 6.90 -7.39
N ALA A 63 16.49 5.77 -6.70
CA ALA A 63 15.49 4.68 -6.70
C ALA A 63 14.25 4.99 -5.84
N GLY A 64 14.32 5.99 -4.96
CA GLY A 64 13.20 6.44 -4.14
C GLY A 64 12.85 5.54 -2.94
N CYS A 65 13.68 4.56 -2.61
CA CYS A 65 13.53 3.68 -1.44
C CYS A 65 13.26 4.47 -0.15
N VAL A 66 14.02 5.54 0.10
CA VAL A 66 13.93 6.35 1.33
C VAL A 66 12.60 7.11 1.44
N VAL A 67 11.87 7.31 0.35
CA VAL A 67 10.56 7.98 0.37
C VAL A 67 9.59 7.24 1.30
N CYS A 68 9.60 5.91 1.25
CA CYS A 68 8.78 5.05 2.10
C CYS A 68 9.54 4.51 3.31
N HIS A 69 10.81 4.13 3.14
CA HIS A 69 11.59 3.47 4.17
C HIS A 69 12.34 4.41 5.12
N GLY A 70 12.56 5.68 4.77
CA GLY A 70 13.48 6.55 5.52
C GLY A 70 14.93 6.04 5.45
N GLY A 71 15.69 6.20 6.54
CA GLY A 71 17.11 5.82 6.61
C GLY A 71 18.07 6.90 6.10
N ASN A 72 19.32 6.50 5.85
CA ASN A 72 20.38 7.37 5.38
C ASN A 72 20.93 6.87 4.04
N PRO A 73 20.54 7.48 2.90
CA PRO A 73 20.96 7.03 1.57
C PRO A 73 22.42 7.37 1.24
N LYS A 74 23.12 8.12 2.11
CA LYS A 74 24.55 8.43 1.93
C LYS A 74 25.47 7.38 2.52
N GLU A 75 24.93 6.44 3.29
CA GLU A 75 25.70 5.36 3.88
C GLU A 75 25.51 4.10 3.05
N GLU A 76 26.59 3.67 2.39
CA GLU A 76 26.58 2.56 1.43
C GLU A 76 27.32 1.31 1.97
N LYS A 77 27.82 1.36 3.21
CA LYS A 77 28.71 0.31 3.75
C LYS A 77 28.24 -0.20 5.11
N ASP A 78 27.83 0.70 5.99
CA ASP A 78 27.47 0.38 7.37
C ASP A 78 25.95 0.26 7.53
N LYS A 79 25.47 -0.97 7.67
CA LYS A 79 24.04 -1.30 7.85
C LYS A 79 23.40 -0.50 8.98
N ALA A 80 24.09 -0.34 10.12
CA ALA A 80 23.49 0.32 11.28
C ALA A 80 23.27 1.81 10.98
N LYS A 81 24.26 2.46 10.36
CA LYS A 81 24.17 3.87 9.97
C LYS A 81 23.20 4.11 8.80
N ALA A 82 23.11 3.18 7.85
CA ALA A 82 22.16 3.25 6.74
C ALA A 82 20.71 3.15 7.21
N HIS A 83 20.44 2.32 8.22
CA HIS A 83 19.11 2.12 8.81
C HIS A 83 18.81 3.07 9.99
N MET A 84 19.45 4.25 10.03
CA MET A 84 19.22 5.25 11.08
C MET A 84 18.58 6.52 10.53
N GLY A 85 17.59 7.04 11.26
CA GLY A 85 16.93 8.29 10.96
C GLY A 85 16.17 8.28 9.63
N SER A 86 16.01 9.45 9.03
CA SER A 86 15.33 9.65 7.76
C SER A 86 15.78 10.99 7.17
N PRO A 87 15.72 11.21 5.84
CA PRO A 87 15.93 12.52 5.26
C PRO A 87 15.03 13.57 5.93
N LYS A 88 15.62 14.67 6.42
CA LYS A 88 14.91 15.73 7.17
C LYS A 88 13.71 16.31 6.42
N MET A 89 13.73 16.30 5.08
CA MET A 89 12.63 16.80 4.26
C MET A 89 11.37 15.93 4.42
N LEU A 90 11.50 14.61 4.50
CA LEU A 90 10.37 13.70 4.64
C LEU A 90 9.68 13.91 5.98
N ALA A 91 10.45 13.94 7.07
CA ALA A 91 9.90 14.18 8.41
C ALA A 91 9.09 15.49 8.50
N LYS A 92 9.47 16.52 7.71
CA LYS A 92 8.73 17.79 7.63
C LYS A 92 7.46 17.72 6.77
N LYS A 93 7.43 16.84 5.77
CA LYS A 93 6.30 16.65 4.83
C LYS A 93 5.32 15.55 5.27
N GLY A 94 5.45 15.03 6.49
CA GLY A 94 4.62 13.94 6.99
C GLY A 94 5.10 12.54 6.59
N GLY A 95 6.27 12.44 5.95
CA GLY A 95 6.94 11.18 5.62
C GLY A 95 7.61 10.50 6.82
N PRO A 96 8.40 9.43 6.59
CA PRO A 96 9.10 8.69 7.63
C PRO A 96 9.98 9.59 8.50
N LYS A 97 9.88 9.45 9.83
CA LYS A 97 10.75 10.16 10.78
C LYS A 97 12.02 9.37 11.13
N ASN A 98 11.94 8.05 10.99
CA ASN A 98 13.01 7.09 11.21
C ASN A 98 13.00 6.05 10.09
N PHE A 99 13.94 5.12 10.13
CA PHE A 99 13.94 3.97 9.24
C PHE A 99 12.73 3.07 9.56
N LEU A 100 11.97 2.74 8.52
CA LEU A 100 10.81 1.86 8.54
C LEU A 100 11.18 0.59 7.77
N PRO A 101 11.52 -0.51 8.47
CA PRO A 101 11.86 -1.77 7.81
C PRO A 101 10.68 -2.33 6.99
N ASP A 102 9.47 -2.12 7.50
CA ASP A 102 8.21 -2.45 6.84
C ASP A 102 7.32 -1.19 6.77
N PRO A 103 7.35 -0.45 5.64
CA PRO A 103 6.55 0.76 5.48
C PRO A 103 5.06 0.46 5.24
N GLY A 104 4.71 -0.79 4.90
CA GLY A 104 3.32 -1.22 4.71
C GLY A 104 2.60 -1.50 6.03
N ALA A 105 3.34 -1.69 7.12
CA ALA A 105 2.79 -1.96 8.43
C ALA A 105 1.86 -0.83 8.90
N MET A 106 0.66 -1.19 9.32
CA MET A 106 -0.39 -0.24 9.69
C MET A 106 0.02 0.83 10.72
N PRO A 107 0.83 0.54 11.76
CA PRO A 107 1.24 1.57 12.72
C PRO A 107 2.09 2.70 12.12
N VAL A 108 2.67 2.50 10.94
CA VAL A 108 3.60 3.43 10.30
C VAL A 108 3.22 3.81 8.88
N ASN A 109 2.21 3.19 8.29
CA ASN A 109 1.85 3.44 6.89
C ASN A 109 1.33 4.87 6.63
N ASP A 110 0.90 5.61 7.66
CA ASP A 110 0.55 7.03 7.52
C ASP A 110 1.78 7.86 7.13
N GLN A 111 2.95 7.46 7.63
CA GLN A 111 4.23 8.08 7.24
C GLN A 111 4.69 7.63 5.85
N ALA A 112 4.41 6.38 5.45
CA ALA A 112 4.87 5.87 4.15
C ALA A 112 3.92 6.22 3.00
N CYS A 113 2.63 5.96 3.15
CA CYS A 113 1.61 6.18 2.13
C CYS A 113 0.81 7.46 2.37
N GLY A 114 0.54 7.81 3.63
CA GLY A 114 -0.27 8.97 4.01
C GLY A 114 0.34 10.31 3.60
N GLN A 115 1.67 10.37 3.42
CA GLN A 115 2.37 11.55 2.89
C GLN A 115 1.84 12.04 1.53
N CYS A 116 1.34 11.13 0.68
CA CYS A 116 0.78 11.44 -0.64
C CYS A 116 -0.72 11.13 -0.71
N HIS A 117 -1.20 10.17 0.08
CA HIS A 117 -2.58 9.68 0.03
C HIS A 117 -3.34 10.02 1.31
N SER A 118 -3.80 11.27 1.41
CA SER A 118 -4.59 11.74 2.55
C SER A 118 -5.79 10.84 2.84
N GLY A 119 -5.97 10.49 4.11
CA GLY A 119 -7.04 9.60 4.59
C GLY A 119 -6.92 8.15 4.13
N TYR A 120 -5.79 7.72 3.55
CA TYR A 120 -5.57 6.32 3.19
C TYR A 120 -5.33 5.45 4.42
N PHE A 121 -4.50 5.91 5.36
CA PHE A 121 -4.30 5.24 6.65
C PHE A 121 -5.62 5.00 7.37
N ASP A 122 -6.44 6.03 7.55
CA ASP A 122 -7.72 5.91 8.26
C ASP A 122 -8.64 4.87 7.62
N ARG A 123 -8.74 4.85 6.28
CA ARG A 123 -9.55 3.88 5.55
C ARG A 123 -9.03 2.45 5.69
N LEU A 124 -7.71 2.25 5.57
CA LEU A 124 -7.11 0.94 5.76
C LEU A 124 -7.26 0.46 7.20
N ASN A 125 -7.07 1.36 8.16
CA ASN A 125 -7.17 1.08 9.58
C ASN A 125 -8.59 0.69 9.99
N LYS A 126 -9.61 1.24 9.32
CA LYS A 126 -11.02 0.85 9.52
C LYS A 126 -11.47 -0.33 8.64
N SER A 127 -10.62 -0.82 7.74
CA SER A 127 -11.02 -1.84 6.78
C SER A 127 -11.36 -3.18 7.45
N LEU A 128 -12.25 -3.94 6.81
CA LEU A 128 -12.63 -5.28 7.27
C LEU A 128 -11.42 -6.21 7.39
N MET A 129 -10.44 -6.08 6.48
CA MET A 129 -9.24 -6.93 6.49
C MET A 129 -8.29 -6.58 7.62
N ASN A 130 -8.18 -5.31 8.00
CA ASN A 130 -7.28 -4.91 9.07
C ASN A 130 -7.86 -5.16 10.47
N THR A 131 -9.17 -4.90 10.61
CA THR A 131 -9.91 -5.15 11.85
C THR A 131 -10.21 -6.62 12.07
N GLU A 132 -10.25 -7.42 11.00
CA GLU A 132 -10.66 -8.83 10.96
C GLU A 132 -12.07 -9.11 11.50
N ALA A 133 -12.91 -8.08 11.57
CA ALA A 133 -14.16 -8.09 12.33
C ALA A 133 -15.11 -9.24 11.96
N GLY A 134 -15.22 -9.56 10.65
CA GLY A 134 -16.05 -10.67 10.17
C GLY A 134 -15.51 -12.05 10.56
N LYS A 135 -14.19 -12.26 10.52
CA LYS A 135 -13.56 -13.52 10.94
C LYS A 135 -13.72 -13.72 12.44
N LEU A 136 -13.46 -12.67 13.22
CA LEU A 136 -13.58 -12.68 14.67
C LEU A 136 -15.03 -12.96 15.11
N GLN A 137 -16.01 -12.32 14.49
CA GLN A 137 -17.42 -12.59 14.76
C GLN A 137 -17.76 -14.07 14.53
N GLY A 138 -17.38 -14.62 13.36
CA GLY A 138 -17.64 -16.02 13.03
C GLY A 138 -17.00 -17.01 14.00
N ASN A 139 -15.73 -16.78 14.37
CA ASN A 139 -15.02 -17.62 15.32
C ASN A 139 -15.62 -17.53 16.73
N MET A 140 -15.88 -16.32 17.23
CA MET A 140 -16.43 -16.14 18.58
C MET A 140 -17.83 -16.73 18.72
N TRP A 141 -18.65 -16.62 17.69
CA TRP A 141 -19.98 -17.23 17.68
C TRP A 141 -19.91 -18.77 17.61
N SER A 142 -19.14 -19.32 16.67
CA SER A 142 -19.04 -20.77 16.47
C SER A 142 -18.42 -21.50 17.67
N TRP A 143 -17.50 -20.87 18.39
CA TRP A 143 -16.88 -21.43 19.59
C TRP A 143 -17.70 -21.18 20.86
N GLY A 144 -18.86 -20.52 20.74
CA GLY A 144 -19.80 -20.30 21.84
C GLY A 144 -19.41 -19.20 22.82
N VAL A 145 -18.35 -18.43 22.56
CA VAL A 145 -17.95 -17.25 23.36
C VAL A 145 -18.97 -16.12 23.18
N GLN A 146 -19.41 -15.89 21.95
CA GLN A 146 -20.48 -14.97 21.62
C GLN A 146 -21.78 -15.73 21.33
N LYS A 147 -22.92 -15.25 21.82
CA LYS A 147 -24.23 -15.92 21.65
C LYS A 147 -25.04 -15.38 20.46
N ASP A 148 -24.70 -14.19 19.96
CA ASP A 148 -25.32 -13.59 18.77
C ASP A 148 -24.34 -13.48 17.60
N MET A 149 -24.82 -13.08 16.42
CA MET A 149 -23.98 -12.90 15.22
C MET A 149 -23.57 -11.44 14.98
N LYS A 150 -23.53 -10.61 16.03
CA LYS A 150 -23.17 -9.20 15.89
C LYS A 150 -21.67 -9.04 15.70
N VAL A 151 -21.28 -8.16 14.79
CA VAL A 151 -19.87 -7.79 14.63
C VAL A 151 -19.53 -6.77 15.72
N VAL A 152 -18.84 -7.20 16.77
CA VAL A 152 -18.46 -6.34 17.90
C VAL A 152 -16.97 -6.36 18.22
N TRP A 153 -16.22 -7.29 17.60
CA TRP A 153 -14.81 -7.54 17.86
C TRP A 153 -13.93 -7.05 16.71
N GLY A 154 -12.74 -6.60 17.05
CA GLY A 154 -11.67 -6.24 16.13
C GLY A 154 -10.29 -6.55 16.72
N ASN A 155 -9.26 -6.46 15.88
CA ASN A 155 -7.86 -6.59 16.32
C ASN A 155 -7.43 -5.50 17.30
N TYR A 156 -8.10 -4.35 17.29
CA TYR A 156 -7.89 -3.22 18.19
C TYR A 156 -9.21 -2.45 18.35
N ASN A 157 -9.26 -1.58 19.36
CA ASN A 157 -10.40 -0.68 19.54
C ASN A 157 -10.45 0.32 18.38
N ILE A 158 -11.59 0.44 17.72
CA ILE A 158 -11.77 1.44 16.68
C ILE A 158 -13.21 1.94 16.63
N VAL A 159 -13.35 3.22 16.31
CA VAL A 159 -14.63 3.89 16.08
C VAL A 159 -14.62 4.50 14.69
N ASP A 160 -15.73 4.33 13.98
CA ASP A 160 -15.97 4.99 12.73
C ASP A 160 -16.66 6.35 12.94
N ASP A 161 -15.86 7.42 12.95
CA ASP A 161 -16.33 8.79 13.19
C ASP A 161 -16.62 9.59 11.91
N ASP A 162 -16.27 9.09 10.73
CA ASP A 162 -16.56 9.77 9.44
C ASP A 162 -17.91 9.33 8.83
N GLY A 163 -18.48 8.23 9.33
CA GLY A 163 -19.86 7.82 9.10
C GLY A 163 -20.04 6.87 7.92
N PRO A 164 -21.29 6.46 7.62
CA PRO A 164 -21.57 5.34 6.73
C PRO A 164 -21.35 5.62 5.25
N VAL A 165 -20.88 6.82 4.88
CA VAL A 165 -20.70 7.24 3.50
C VAL A 165 -19.22 7.15 3.15
N PRO A 166 -18.82 6.21 2.28
CA PRO A 166 -17.41 6.09 1.89
C PRO A 166 -16.84 7.37 1.29
N LEU A 167 -15.61 7.70 1.66
CA LEU A 167 -14.87 8.85 1.11
C LEU A 167 -14.66 8.70 -0.40
N VAL A 168 -14.34 7.51 -0.87
CA VAL A 168 -14.07 7.18 -2.28
C VAL A 168 -15.20 6.38 -2.93
N GLY A 169 -15.27 6.41 -4.25
CA GLY A 169 -16.25 5.65 -5.06
C GLY A 169 -17.31 6.51 -5.73
N THR A 170 -18.06 5.89 -6.64
CA THR A 170 -19.09 6.58 -7.44
C THR A 170 -20.30 6.98 -6.60
N LYS A 171 -21.12 7.91 -7.10
CA LYS A 171 -22.38 8.29 -6.43
C LYS A 171 -23.30 7.07 -6.19
N ALA A 172 -23.36 6.15 -7.15
CA ALA A 172 -24.13 4.92 -7.04
C ALA A 172 -23.60 4.02 -5.91
N TYR A 173 -22.27 3.84 -5.82
CA TYR A 173 -21.64 3.07 -4.75
C TYR A 173 -21.89 3.68 -3.38
N LYS A 174 -21.72 4.99 -3.22
CA LYS A 174 -21.97 5.68 -1.94
C LYS A 174 -23.43 5.55 -1.50
N LYS A 175 -24.38 5.63 -2.44
CA LYS A 175 -25.80 5.39 -2.14
C LYS A 175 -26.03 3.95 -1.68
N TYR A 176 -25.49 2.98 -2.42
CA TYR A 176 -25.59 1.56 -2.06
C TYR A 176 -25.05 1.29 -0.66
N MET A 177 -23.85 1.77 -0.34
CA MET A 177 -23.23 1.54 0.97
C MET A 177 -24.06 2.14 2.11
N LYS A 178 -24.61 3.35 1.92
CA LYS A 178 -25.50 3.97 2.92
C LYS A 178 -26.75 3.12 3.16
N ASP A 179 -27.37 2.61 2.09
CA ASP A 179 -28.55 1.75 2.18
C ASP A 179 -28.20 0.39 2.81
N PHE A 180 -27.02 -0.16 2.52
CA PHE A 180 -26.50 -1.40 3.08
C PHE A 180 -26.27 -1.30 4.59
N VAL A 181 -25.55 -0.26 5.05
CA VAL A 181 -25.30 -0.03 6.48
C VAL A 181 -26.62 0.13 7.25
N LYS A 182 -27.60 0.82 6.67
CA LYS A 182 -28.93 0.97 7.27
C LYS A 182 -29.68 -0.36 7.42
N LYS A 183 -29.54 -1.27 6.44
CA LYS A 183 -30.20 -2.59 6.44
C LYS A 183 -29.49 -3.62 7.33
N HIS A 184 -28.19 -3.46 7.56
CA HIS A 184 -27.36 -4.42 8.26
C HIS A 184 -26.58 -3.80 9.43
N PRO A 185 -27.25 -3.16 10.41
CA PRO A 185 -26.57 -2.44 11.49
C PRO A 185 -25.73 -3.35 12.40
N ASP A 186 -26.12 -4.62 12.54
CA ASP A 186 -25.35 -5.62 13.31
C ASP A 186 -24.07 -6.09 12.61
N GLN A 187 -23.97 -5.89 11.29
CA GLN A 187 -22.82 -6.29 10.47
C GLN A 187 -21.92 -5.10 10.09
N MET A 188 -22.47 -3.89 10.17
CA MET A 188 -21.77 -2.64 9.90
C MET A 188 -21.79 -1.75 11.16
N PRO A 189 -21.15 -2.19 12.25
CA PRO A 189 -21.16 -1.47 13.52
C PRO A 189 -20.36 -0.16 13.42
N LYS A 190 -20.77 0.84 14.20
CA LYS A 190 -20.00 2.08 14.35
C LYS A 190 -18.66 1.87 15.10
N LYS A 191 -18.58 0.85 15.95
CA LYS A 191 -17.43 0.62 16.82
C LYS A 191 -17.10 -0.85 16.97
N LEU A 192 -15.83 -1.16 17.06
CA LEU A 192 -15.31 -2.48 17.39
C LEU A 192 -14.51 -2.40 18.68
N LYS A 193 -14.62 -3.45 19.49
CA LYS A 193 -13.82 -3.64 20.70
C LYS A 193 -12.67 -4.58 20.37
N GLN A 194 -11.49 -4.26 20.88
CA GLN A 194 -10.37 -5.19 20.84
C GLN A 194 -10.75 -6.51 21.51
N LEU A 195 -10.26 -7.62 20.97
CA LEU A 195 -10.35 -8.91 21.63
C LEU A 195 -9.80 -8.86 23.07
N PRO A 196 -10.41 -9.57 24.03
CA PRO A 196 -9.86 -9.71 25.37
C PRO A 196 -8.46 -10.33 25.32
N GLN A 197 -7.59 -9.88 26.22
CA GLN A 197 -6.32 -10.57 26.46
C GLN A 197 -6.59 -11.93 27.11
N VAL A 198 -5.83 -12.94 26.70
CA VAL A 198 -5.88 -14.31 27.26
C VAL A 198 -4.70 -14.56 28.19
#